data_AF-A0A2V7M4P4-F1
#
_entry.id   AF-A0A2V7M4P4-F1
#
_cell.length_a   1.000
_cell.length_b   1.000
_cell.length_c   1.000
_cell.angle_alpha   90.00
_cell.angle_beta   90.00
_cell.angle_gamma   90.00
#
_symmetry.space_group_name_H-M   'P 1'
#
loop_
_entity.id
_entity.type
_entity.pdbx_description
1 polymer ?
#
loop_
_entity_poly.entity_id
_entity_poly.type
_entity_poly.pdbx_seq_one_letter_code
_entity_poly.pdbx_strand_id
1 'polypeptide(L)'
;MTNYARRLGLFSGTMAVIGGIIGSGIFATPNVVAQRVGTSGLALVTWILGGLVALAGAFCYGELGERSPKAGGQYVYLRDAFGPLPAFLYAWALLLVMA
;
A
#
# COMPACT_ATOMS: atom_id res chain seq x y z
N MET A 1 22.55 -6.99 15.98
CA MET A 1 21.39 -6.06 16.04
C MET A 1 21.68 -4.93 15.07
N THR A 2 21.07 -4.92 13.89
CA THR A 2 21.23 -3.85 12.90
C THR A 2 20.43 -2.63 13.37
N ASN A 3 21.10 -1.66 14.00
CA ASN A 3 20.46 -0.40 14.39
C ASN A 3 20.46 0.55 13.18
N TYR A 4 19.30 0.72 12.53
CA TYR A 4 19.17 1.67 11.42
C TYR A 4 19.20 3.10 11.97
N ALA A 5 20.05 3.95 11.40
CA ALA A 5 20.03 5.37 11.75
C ALA A 5 18.69 5.99 11.33
N ARG A 6 17.95 6.58 12.28
CA ARG A 6 16.68 7.26 12.04
C ARG A 6 16.92 8.58 11.29
N ARG A 7 17.11 8.49 9.96
CA ARG A 7 17.36 9.63 9.06
C ARG A 7 16.14 10.09 8.27
N LEU A 8 15.11 9.26 8.18
CA LEU A 8 13.85 9.63 7.52
C LEU A 8 12.97 10.41 8.51
N GLY A 9 12.85 11.71 8.27
CA GLY A 9 11.88 12.57 8.95
C GLY A 9 10.49 12.44 8.36
N LEU A 10 9.51 13.08 8.99
CA LEU A 10 8.11 13.01 8.60
C LEU A 10 7.90 13.46 7.14
N PHE A 11 8.46 14.61 6.77
CA PHE A 11 8.36 15.14 5.40
C PHE A 11 8.95 14.19 4.35
N SER A 12 10.20 13.74 4.53
CA SER A 12 10.86 12.83 3.58
C SER A 12 10.13 11.49 3.47
N GLY A 13 9.61 10.97 4.59
CA GLY A 13 8.81 9.75 4.61
C GLY A 13 7.48 9.92 3.88
N THR A 14 6.74 11.00 4.13
CA THR A 14 5.49 11.30 3.44
C THR A 14 5.69 11.47 1.94
N MET A 15 6.73 12.20 1.51
CA MET A 15 7.04 12.37 0.08
C MET A 15 7.38 11.04 -0.59
N ALA A 16 8.13 10.16 0.09
CA ALA A 16 8.44 8.83 -0.44
C ALA A 16 7.17 7.97 -0.62
N VAL A 17 6.24 8.02 0.34
CA VAL A 17 4.96 7.31 0.23
C VAL A 17 4.11 7.87 -0.91
N ILE A 18 3.99 9.20 -1.03
CA ILE A 18 3.26 9.83 -2.14
C ILE A 18 3.85 9.41 -3.49
N GLY A 19 5.17 9.47 -3.64
CA GLY A 19 5.87 9.04 -4.87
C GLY A 19 5.72 7.55 -5.17
N GLY A 20 5.61 6.70 -4.14
CA GLY A 20 5.36 5.27 -4.31
C GLY A 20 3.91 4.93 -4.69
N ILE A 21 2.92 5.74 -4.28
CA ILE A 21 1.50 5.53 -4.58
C ILE A 21 1.13 6.08 -5.98
N ILE A 22 1.64 7.26 -6.33
CA ILE A 22 1.32 7.89 -7.62
C ILE A 22 2.16 7.25 -8.73
N GLY A 23 1.54 6.34 -9.48
CA GLY A 23 2.13 5.69 -10.65
C GLY A 23 1.40 5.97 -11.97
N SER A 24 1.76 5.23 -13.01
CA SER A 24 1.17 5.34 -14.36
C SER A 24 -0.32 4.95 -14.43
N GLY A 25 -0.84 4.27 -13.40
CA GLY A 25 -2.24 3.83 -13.34
C GLY A 25 -3.25 4.97 -13.52
N ILE A 26 -2.91 6.20 -13.13
CA ILE A 26 -3.78 7.36 -13.31
C ILE A 26 -4.12 7.65 -14.78
N PHE A 27 -3.31 7.21 -15.74
CA PHE A 27 -3.57 7.40 -17.16
C PHE A 27 -4.50 6.33 -17.76
N ALA A 28 -4.57 5.15 -17.14
CA ALA A 28 -5.36 4.02 -17.65
C ALA A 28 -6.67 3.81 -16.87
N THR A 29 -6.62 3.89 -15.55
CA THR A 29 -7.74 3.55 -14.66
C THR A 29 -8.96 4.45 -14.83
N PRO A 30 -8.86 5.78 -15.03
CA PRO A 30 -10.04 6.63 -15.20
C PRO A 30 -10.92 6.24 -16.39
N ASN A 31 -10.30 5.83 -17.50
CA ASN A 31 -11.04 5.34 -18.68
C ASN A 31 -11.85 4.08 -18.33
N VAL A 32 -11.21 3.11 -17.67
CA VAL A 32 -11.88 1.87 -17.24
C VAL A 32 -13.04 2.16 -16.27
N VAL A 33 -12.84 3.08 -15.32
CA VAL A 33 -13.89 3.47 -14.37
C VAL A 33 -15.04 4.14 -15.11
N ALA A 34 -14.76 5.11 -15.99
CA ALA A 34 -15.77 5.82 -16.76
C ALA A 34 -16.63 4.88 -17.62
N GLN A 35 -16.01 3.87 -18.26
CA GLN A 35 -16.73 2.86 -19.03
C GLN A 35 -17.67 1.99 -18.19
N ARG A 36 -17.34 1.75 -16.91
CA ARG A 36 -18.14 0.91 -16.01
C ARG A 36 -19.29 1.65 -15.35
N VAL A 37 -19.11 2.93 -15.02
CA VAL A 37 -20.10 3.74 -14.28
C VAL A 37 -20.95 4.65 -15.18
N GLY A 38 -20.54 4.86 -16.43
CA GLY A 38 -21.34 5.50 -17.49
C GLY A 38 -21.51 7.02 -17.38
N THR A 39 -21.22 7.64 -16.23
CA THR A 39 -21.28 9.11 -16.05
C THR A 39 -20.05 9.65 -15.33
N SER A 40 -19.68 10.90 -15.61
CA SER A 40 -18.54 11.57 -14.98
C SER A 40 -18.74 11.78 -13.46
N GLY A 41 -19.97 12.10 -13.04
CA GLY A 41 -20.31 12.26 -11.62
C GLY A 41 -20.10 10.97 -10.82
N LEU A 42 -20.59 9.83 -11.34
CA LEU A 42 -20.38 8.54 -10.68
C LEU A 42 -18.90 8.12 -10.69
N ALA A 43 -18.15 8.44 -11.74
CA ALA A 43 -16.72 8.16 -11.78
C ALA A 43 -15.95 8.88 -10.66
N LEU A 44 -16.26 10.16 -10.40
CA LEU A 44 -15.66 10.91 -9.29
C LEU A 44 -16.05 10.34 -7.93
N VAL A 45 -17.32 9.95 -7.75
CA VAL A 45 -17.78 9.29 -6.51
C VAL A 45 -17.02 7.98 -6.27
N THR A 46 -16.83 7.16 -7.31
CA THR A 46 -16.04 5.91 -7.19
C THR A 46 -14.60 6.18 -6.77
N TRP A 47 -13.96 7.23 -7.30
CA TRP A 47 -12.62 7.64 -6.88
C TRP A 47 -12.56 8.06 -5.42
N ILE A 48 -13.53 8.86 -4.95
CA ILE A 48 -13.62 9.27 -3.55
C ILE A 48 -13.79 8.05 -2.65
N LEU A 49 -14.70 7.13 -3.00
CA LEU A 49 -14.91 5.88 -2.25
C LEU A 49 -13.66 5.01 -2.21
N GLY A 50 -12.96 4.85 -3.33
CA GLY A 50 -11.69 4.14 -3.39
C GLY A 50 -10.62 4.79 -2.51
N GLY A 51 -10.56 6.12 -2.49
CA GLY A 51 -9.68 6.89 -1.60
C GLY A 51 -9.99 6.67 -0.12
N LEU A 52 -11.27 6.62 0.26
CA LEU A 52 -11.68 6.33 1.64
C LEU A 52 -11.29 4.92 2.07
N VAL A 53 -11.44 3.92 1.19
CA VAL A 53 -11.00 2.54 1.46
C VAL A 53 -9.48 2.48 1.62
N ALA A 54 -8.74 3.16 0.74
CA ALA A 54 -7.27 3.23 0.84
C ALA A 54 -6.82 3.91 2.14
N LEU A 55 -7.49 4.98 2.56
CA LEU A 55 -7.21 5.69 3.80
C LEU A 55 -7.45 4.79 5.03
N ALA A 56 -8.55 4.04 5.05
CA ALA A 56 -8.81 3.08 6.11
C ALA A 56 -7.71 2.03 6.20
N GLY A 57 -7.27 1.49 5.05
CA GLY A 57 -6.13 0.57 4.98
C GLY A 57 -4.82 1.20 5.49
N ALA A 58 -4.56 2.47 5.17
CA ALA A 58 -3.38 3.20 5.63
C ALA A 58 -3.33 3.32 7.15
N PHE A 59 -4.47 3.57 7.82
CA PHE A 59 -4.52 3.57 9.29
C PHE A 59 -4.25 2.20 9.88
N CYS A 60 -4.82 1.12 9.32
CA CYS A 60 -4.53 -0.24 9.75
C CYS A 60 -3.03 -0.58 9.65
N TYR A 61 -2.39 -0.22 8.52
CA TYR A 61 -0.95 -0.42 8.36
C TYR A 61 -0.10 0.49 9.25
N GLY A 62 -0.56 1.71 9.55
CA GLY A 62 0.07 2.61 10.50
C GLY A 62 0.14 2.00 11.90
N GLU A 63 -0.98 1.48 12.40
CA GLU A 63 -1.06 0.82 13.70
C GLU A 63 -0.19 -0.45 13.76
N LEU A 64 -0.19 -1.26 12.69
CA LEU A 64 0.70 -2.42 12.59
C LEU A 64 2.18 -2.04 12.58
N GLY A 65 2.54 -0.95 11.91
CA GLY A 65 3.91 -0.44 11.86
C GLY A 65 4.41 0.05 13.22
N GLU A 66 3.51 0.61 14.04
CA GLU A 66 3.82 0.99 15.41
C GLU A 66 4.01 -0.24 16.32
N ARG A 67 3.11 -1.24 16.20
CA ARG A 67 3.15 -2.48 17.01
C ARG A 67 4.34 -3.38 16.66
N SER A 68 4.76 -3.40 15.40
CA SER A 68 5.83 -4.26 14.89
C SER A 68 6.89 -3.44 14.14
N PRO A 69 7.75 -2.67 14.84
CA PRO A 69 8.73 -1.76 14.24
C PRO A 69 9.98 -2.51 13.74
N LYS A 70 9.78 -3.61 13.02
CA LYS A 70 10.84 -4.42 12.41
C LYS A 70 10.92 -4.10 10.92
N ALA A 71 12.14 -4.05 10.38
CA ALA A 71 12.33 -3.96 8.93
C ALA A 71 11.80 -5.24 8.24
N GLY A 72 11.05 -5.06 7.14
CA GLY A 72 10.50 -6.16 6.32
C GLY A 72 9.03 -6.01 5.93
N GLY A 73 8.32 -5.00 6.45
CA GLY A 73 6.97 -4.63 5.99
C GLY A 73 5.93 -5.74 6.14
N GLN A 74 5.05 -5.88 5.15
CA GLN A 74 3.91 -6.82 5.19
C GLN A 74 4.35 -8.28 5.40
N TYR A 75 5.52 -8.66 4.88
CA TYR A 75 6.08 -10.00 5.08
C TYR A 75 6.25 -10.33 6.56
N VAL A 76 6.77 -9.40 7.35
CA VAL A 76 7.00 -9.61 8.79
C VAL A 76 5.67 -9.77 9.52
N TYR A 77 4.64 -9.00 9.14
CA TYR A 77 3.31 -9.10 9.74
C TYR A 77 2.68 -10.47 9.45
N LEU A 78 2.77 -10.95 8.21
CA LEU A 78 2.26 -12.28 7.85
C LEU A 78 3.04 -13.40 8.55
N ARG A 79 4.36 -13.26 8.64
CA ARG A 79 5.20 -14.26 9.30
C ARG A 79 4.88 -14.37 10.79
N ASP A 80 4.75 -13.22 11.46
CA ASP A 80 4.52 -13.17 12.89
C ASP A 80 3.06 -13.60 13.23
N ALA A 81 2.08 -13.43 12.32
CA ALA A 81 0.68 -13.83 12.54
C ALA A 81 0.34 -15.27 12.08
N PHE A 82 0.86 -15.71 10.93
CA PHE A 82 0.46 -16.97 10.27
C PHE A 82 1.60 -17.96 10.07
N GLY A 83 2.83 -17.60 10.47
CA GLY A 83 4.01 -18.45 10.36
C GLY A 83 4.78 -18.32 9.04
N PRO A 84 5.85 -19.11 8.88
CA PRO A 84 6.84 -18.90 7.81
C PRO A 84 6.34 -19.27 6.41
N LEU A 85 5.52 -20.31 6.27
CA LEU A 85 5.07 -20.77 4.96
C LEU A 85 4.12 -19.76 4.27
N PRO A 86 3.06 -19.24 4.91
CA PRO A 86 2.22 -18.20 4.30
C PRO A 86 2.98 -16.93 3.95
N ALA A 87 3.92 -16.50 4.82
CA ALA A 87 4.75 -15.34 4.55
C ALA A 87 5.69 -15.56 3.35
N PHE A 88 6.27 -16.75 3.23
CA PHE A 88 7.12 -17.12 2.09
C PHE A 88 6.34 -17.12 0.78
N LEU A 89 5.14 -17.71 0.76
CA LEU A 89 4.27 -17.70 -0.42
C LEU A 89 3.87 -16.27 -0.82
N TYR A 90 3.57 -15.42 0.15
CA TYR A 90 3.29 -14.00 -0.09
C TYR A 90 4.50 -13.27 -0.70
N ALA A 91 5.71 -13.48 -0.17
CA ALA A 91 6.92 -12.91 -0.75
C ALA A 91 7.16 -13.38 -2.18
N TRP A 92 6.94 -14.67 -2.47
CA TRP A 92 7.03 -15.22 -3.82
C TRP A 92 5.99 -14.63 -4.77
N ALA A 93 4.75 -14.47 -4.32
CA ALA A 93 3.70 -13.85 -5.12
C ALA A 93 4.03 -12.37 -5.44
N LEU A 94 4.53 -11.61 -4.45
CA LEU A 94 4.99 -10.25 -4.69
C LEU A 94 6.09 -10.19 -5.76
N LEU A 95 7.09 -11.07 -5.67
CA LEU A 95 8.16 -11.10 -6.66
C LEU A 95 7.63 -11.46 -8.05
N LEU A 96 6.77 -12.46 -8.19
CA LEU A 96 6.29 -12.90 -9.50
C LEU A 96 5.27 -11.94 -10.15
N VAL A 97 4.51 -11.19 -9.35
CA VAL A 97 3.46 -10.29 -9.86
C VAL A 97 4.00 -8.86 -10.09
N MET A 98 4.97 -8.42 -9.29
CA MET A 98 5.54 -7.06 -9.39
C MET A 98 6.88 -6.99 -10.12
N ALA A 99 7.59 -8.09 -10.33
CA ALA A 99 8.78 -8.14 -11.21
C ALA A 99 8.36 -8.35 -12.67
#